data_AF-A0A132NLW4-F1
#
_entry.id   AF-A0A132NLW4-F1
#
_cell.length_a   1.000
_cell.length_b   1.000
_cell.length_c   1.000
_cell.angle_alpha   90.00
_cell.angle_beta   90.00
_cell.angle_gamma   90.00
#
_symmetry.space_group_name_H-M   'P 1'
#
loop_
_entity.id
_entity.type
_entity.pdbx_description
1 polymer ?
#
loop_
_entity_poly.entity_id
_entity_poly.type
_entity_poly.pdbx_seq_one_letter_code
_entity_poly.pdbx_strand_id
1 'polypeptide(L)'
;RTNLTLRQVGPLFGISHAAAHRVVETVGPLLALAPARRRSVDQVCIVDGTLVPTRDRRLAERSKNYRYSTNLQVAIDADTRLVVAVGDPQPGNRNDCRAYRESGIDQVLAGRPVMADGGYQGNPGVIIPYRRPRDGTPLPEWQEELN
;
A
#
# COMPACT_ATOMS: atom_id res chain seq x y z
N ARG A 1 6.62 -9.54 14.99
CA ARG A 1 6.00 -8.21 15.18
C ARG A 1 4.89 -8.36 16.22
N THR A 2 4.90 -7.58 17.30
CA THR A 2 3.84 -7.60 18.32
C THR A 2 2.94 -6.38 18.14
N ASN A 3 1.65 -6.59 17.87
CA ASN A 3 0.69 -5.49 17.71
C ASN A 3 0.15 -5.09 19.08
N LEU A 4 0.81 -4.12 19.73
CA LEU A 4 0.40 -3.62 21.04
C LEU A 4 -0.54 -2.42 20.89
N THR A 5 -1.59 -2.41 21.70
CA THR A 5 -2.46 -1.23 21.87
C THR A 5 -1.73 -0.15 22.68
N LEU A 6 -2.12 1.12 22.55
CA LEU A 6 -1.56 2.20 23.38
C LEU A 6 -1.75 1.96 24.89
N ARG A 7 -2.78 1.19 25.28
CA ARG A 7 -3.01 0.77 26.67
C ARG A 7 -1.96 -0.22 27.18
N GLN A 8 -1.38 -1.01 26.28
CA GLN A 8 -0.28 -1.93 26.59
C GLN A 8 1.08 -1.22 26.49
N VAL A 9 1.23 -0.29 25.54
CA VAL A 9 2.47 0.50 25.38
C VAL A 9 2.76 1.36 26.61
N GLY A 10 1.74 2.02 27.19
CA GLY A 10 1.94 2.90 28.34
C GLY A 10 2.71 2.23 29.50
N PRO A 11 2.22 1.12 30.06
CA PRO A 11 2.90 0.39 31.12
C PRO A 11 4.31 -0.09 30.78
N LEU A 12 4.58 -0.49 29.52
CA LEU A 12 5.92 -0.93 29.10
C LEU A 12 6.99 0.16 29.23
N PHE A 13 6.59 1.43 29.12
CA PHE A 13 7.49 2.58 29.23
C PHE A 13 7.25 3.39 30.52
N GLY A 14 6.46 2.88 31.47
CA GLY A 14 6.13 3.60 32.70
C GLY A 14 5.35 4.89 32.49
N ILE A 15 4.65 5.04 31.35
CA ILE A 15 3.89 6.24 30.99
C ILE A 15 2.39 5.97 30.94
N SER A 16 1.58 7.04 31.07
CA SER A 16 0.13 6.92 30.95
C SER A 16 -0.30 6.64 29.50
N HIS A 17 -1.50 6.06 29.34
CA HIS A 17 -2.14 5.89 28.02
C HIS A 17 -2.20 7.20 27.21
N ALA A 18 -2.52 8.31 27.88
CA ALA A 18 -2.58 9.62 27.24
C ALA A 18 -1.19 10.14 26.81
N ALA A 19 -0.15 9.87 27.61
CA ALA A 19 1.23 10.20 27.22
C ALA A 19 1.69 9.38 26.02
N ALA A 20 1.39 8.07 25.99
CA ALA A 20 1.67 7.22 24.83
C ALA A 20 0.98 7.75 23.55
N HIS A 21 -0.29 8.17 23.66
CA HIS A 21 -1.01 8.79 22.53
C HIS A 21 -0.30 10.04 22.01
N ARG A 22 0.06 10.98 22.90
CA ARG A 22 0.77 12.21 22.53
C ARG A 22 2.12 11.92 21.88
N VAL A 23 2.88 10.94 22.36
CA VAL A 23 4.14 10.56 21.73
C VAL A 23 3.92 10.09 20.29
N VAL A 24 2.94 9.20 20.07
CA VAL A 24 2.63 8.72 18.71
C VAL A 24 2.10 9.86 17.83
N GLU A 25 1.30 10.77 18.36
CA GLU A 25 0.78 11.93 17.66
C GLU A 25 1.89 12.92 17.26
N THR A 26 2.90 13.10 18.11
CA THR A 26 4.07 13.94 17.82
C THR A 26 5.02 13.28 16.82
N VAL A 27 5.30 11.98 16.98
CA VAL A 27 6.31 11.27 16.17
C VAL A 27 5.73 10.79 14.83
N GLY A 28 4.44 10.44 14.78
CA GLY A 28 3.78 9.92 13.58
C GLY A 28 3.99 10.79 12.34
N PRO A 29 3.76 12.11 12.40
CA PRO A 29 4.04 13.02 11.28
C PRO A 29 5.52 13.09 10.89
N LEU A 30 6.44 12.91 11.84
CA LEU A 30 7.89 12.90 11.55
C LEU A 30 8.33 11.63 10.84
N LEU A 31 7.56 10.54 10.99
CA LEU A 31 7.72 9.28 10.26
C LEU A 31 6.97 9.27 8.94
N ALA A 32 6.25 10.34 8.58
CA ALA A 32 5.62 10.43 7.28
C ALA A 32 6.71 10.30 6.20
N LEU A 33 6.58 9.25 5.41
CA LEU A 33 7.58 8.88 4.41
C LEU A 33 7.62 9.99 3.35
N ALA A 34 8.62 10.87 3.42
CA ALA A 34 8.91 11.78 2.34
C ALA A 34 9.39 10.94 1.14
N PRO A 35 8.76 11.07 -0.03
CA PRO A 35 9.22 10.34 -1.21
C PRO A 35 10.70 10.61 -1.49
N ALA A 36 11.46 9.56 -1.81
CA ALA A 36 12.86 9.70 -2.17
C ALA A 36 13.02 10.68 -3.35
N ARG A 37 13.92 11.66 -3.20
CA ARG A 37 14.17 12.70 -4.20
C ARG A 37 15.02 12.22 -5.38
N ARG A 38 15.88 11.23 -5.17
CA ARG A 38 16.73 10.65 -6.22
C ARG A 38 15.96 9.54 -6.92
N ARG A 39 15.87 9.66 -8.24
CA ARG A 39 15.10 8.79 -9.11
C ARG A 39 16.00 8.41 -10.28
N SER A 40 16.40 7.14 -10.38
CA SER A 40 17.09 6.67 -11.58
C SER A 40 16.07 6.49 -12.71
N VAL A 41 16.54 6.50 -13.95
CA VAL A 41 15.68 6.31 -15.13
C VAL A 41 15.24 4.85 -15.24
N ASP A 42 16.07 3.91 -14.77
CA ASP A 42 15.84 2.45 -14.84
C ASP A 42 15.04 1.89 -13.65
N GLN A 43 14.39 2.77 -12.89
CA GLN A 43 13.79 2.43 -11.62
C GLN A 43 12.49 1.63 -11.78
N VAL A 44 12.51 0.35 -11.41
CA VAL A 44 11.29 -0.47 -11.27
C VAL A 44 10.61 -0.15 -9.96
N CYS A 45 9.32 0.12 -9.99
CA CYS A 45 8.52 0.41 -8.80
C CYS A 45 7.66 -0.79 -8.42
N ILE A 46 7.52 -1.07 -7.13
CA ILE A 46 6.54 -2.02 -6.61
C ILE A 46 5.40 -1.23 -5.99
N VAL A 47 4.17 -1.50 -6.42
CA VAL A 47 2.96 -0.85 -5.88
C VAL A 47 2.13 -1.85 -5.11
N ASP A 48 1.68 -1.42 -3.93
CA ASP A 48 0.74 -2.17 -3.10
C ASP A 48 -0.32 -1.27 -2.47
N GLY A 49 -1.48 -1.87 -2.17
CA GLY A 49 -2.66 -1.24 -1.63
C GLY A 49 -2.83 -1.63 -0.17
N THR A 50 -2.92 -0.64 0.72
CA THR A 50 -3.10 -0.89 2.15
C THR A 50 -4.35 -0.23 2.68
N LEU A 51 -5.13 -0.99 3.44
CA LEU A 51 -6.34 -0.49 4.08
C LEU A 51 -5.96 0.21 5.38
N VAL A 52 -6.04 1.54 5.37
CA VAL A 52 -5.77 2.38 6.53
C VAL A 52 -7.10 2.74 7.19
N PRO A 53 -7.37 2.28 8.43
CA PRO A 53 -8.55 2.73 9.17
C PRO A 53 -8.41 4.22 9.46
N THR A 54 -9.41 5.01 9.05
CA THR A 54 -9.46 6.45 9.31
C THR A 54 -10.77 6.80 10.00
N ARG A 55 -10.82 7.97 10.64
CA ARG A 55 -12.06 8.53 11.19
C ARG A 55 -12.76 9.47 10.21
N ASP A 56 -12.22 9.63 9.00
CA ASP A 56 -12.82 10.49 7.99
C ASP A 56 -14.01 9.78 7.33
N ARG A 57 -15.21 10.12 7.79
CA ARG A 57 -16.46 9.55 7.29
C ARG A 57 -16.89 10.07 5.92
N ARG A 58 -16.15 11.02 5.33
CA ARG A 58 -16.45 11.51 3.97
C ARG A 58 -15.88 10.58 2.90
N LEU A 59 -14.82 9.84 3.24
CA LEU A 59 -14.07 9.01 2.30
C LEU A 59 -13.97 7.55 2.74
N ALA A 60 -13.85 7.28 4.04
CA ALA A 60 -13.71 5.92 4.53
C ALA A 60 -14.98 5.11 4.27
N GLU A 61 -14.79 3.90 3.74
CA GLU A 61 -15.86 2.95 3.43
C GLU A 61 -15.58 1.61 4.08
N ARG A 62 -16.64 0.81 4.25
CA ARG A 62 -16.52 -0.55 4.83
C ARG A 62 -15.72 -1.45 3.87
N SER A 63 -14.56 -1.90 4.31
CA SER A 63 -13.66 -2.76 3.53
C SER A 63 -13.89 -4.26 3.79
N LYS A 64 -13.10 -5.11 3.11
CA LYS A 64 -13.13 -6.59 3.23
C LYS A 64 -12.95 -7.12 4.66
N ASN A 65 -12.34 -6.31 5.54
CA ASN A 65 -12.15 -6.64 6.95
C ASN A 65 -13.28 -6.12 7.86
N TYR A 66 -14.40 -5.69 7.26
CA TYR A 66 -15.56 -5.08 7.91
C TYR A 66 -15.27 -3.82 8.74
N ARG A 67 -14.13 -3.17 8.49
CA ARG A 67 -13.73 -1.90 9.12
C ARG A 67 -13.89 -0.76 8.13
N TYR A 68 -14.27 0.42 8.62
CA TYR A 68 -14.22 1.65 7.82
C TYR A 68 -12.76 2.06 7.62
N SER A 69 -12.36 2.20 6.37
CA SER A 69 -10.97 2.47 5.99
C SER A 69 -10.91 3.15 4.63
N THR A 70 -9.75 3.72 4.32
CA THR A 70 -9.37 4.13 2.97
C THR A 70 -8.36 3.12 2.42
N ASN A 71 -8.43 2.82 1.12
CA ASN A 71 -7.38 2.12 0.41
C ASN A 71 -6.33 3.15 -0.02
N LEU A 72 -5.14 3.08 0.57
CA LEU A 72 -4.01 3.92 0.23
C LEU A 72 -3.04 3.14 -0.65
N GLN A 73 -2.71 3.70 -1.80
CA GLN A 73 -1.73 3.14 -2.74
C GLN A 73 -0.35 3.67 -2.40
N VAL A 74 0.63 2.79 -2.26
CA VAL A 74 2.02 3.14 -1.97
C VAL A 74 2.91 2.49 -3.01
N ALA A 75 3.81 3.28 -3.58
CA ALA A 75 4.85 2.81 -4.47
C ALA A 75 6.20 2.90 -3.77
N ILE A 76 6.97 1.81 -3.85
CA ILE A 76 8.36 1.79 -3.44
C ILE A 76 9.26 1.53 -4.63
N ASP A 77 10.50 1.96 -4.51
CA ASP A 77 11.58 1.50 -5.35
C ASP A 77 11.87 0.00 -5.12
N ALA A 78 12.00 -0.80 -6.18
CA ALA A 78 12.28 -2.22 -6.04
C ALA A 78 13.66 -2.48 -5.40
N ASP A 79 14.66 -1.67 -5.73
CA ASP A 79 16.04 -1.87 -5.31
C ASP A 79 16.30 -1.38 -3.87
N THR A 80 15.97 -0.11 -3.60
CA THR A 80 16.23 0.54 -2.32
C THR A 80 15.10 0.37 -1.31
N ARG A 81 13.90 -0.06 -1.75
CA ARG A 81 12.68 -0.20 -0.93
C ARG A 81 12.22 1.11 -0.28
N LEU A 82 12.71 2.25 -0.77
CA LEU A 82 12.26 3.56 -0.33
C LEU A 82 10.93 3.91 -0.99
N VAL A 83 10.06 4.62 -0.27
CA VAL A 83 8.82 5.14 -0.85
C VAL A 83 9.15 6.20 -1.90
N VAL A 84 8.53 6.05 -3.08
CA VAL A 84 8.71 6.95 -4.22
C VAL A 84 7.43 7.70 -4.59
N ALA A 85 6.27 7.14 -4.24
CA ALA A 85 4.98 7.79 -4.40
C ALA A 85 3.96 7.25 -3.39
N VAL A 86 3.00 8.10 -3.05
CA VAL A 86 1.79 7.74 -2.31
C VAL A 86 0.64 8.37 -3.09
N GLY A 87 -0.36 7.56 -3.44
CA GLY A 87 -1.54 8.03 -4.15
C GLY A 87 -2.57 8.64 -3.21
N ASP A 88 -3.52 9.38 -3.77
CA ASP A 88 -4.64 9.91 -3.00
C ASP A 88 -5.48 8.77 -2.40
N PRO A 89 -5.91 8.88 -1.13
CA PRO A 89 -6.67 7.83 -0.48
C PRO A 89 -7.98 7.58 -1.22
N GLN A 90 -8.29 6.30 -1.46
CA GLN A 90 -9.53 5.87 -2.08
C GLN A 90 -10.46 5.24 -1.05
N PRO A 91 -11.78 5.16 -1.30
CA PRO A 91 -12.67 4.44 -0.40
C PRO A 91 -12.23 2.98 -0.18
N GLY A 92 -12.27 2.49 1.05
CA GLY A 92 -11.74 1.16 1.42
C GLY A 92 -12.46 -0.04 0.80
N ASN A 93 -13.58 0.18 0.12
CA ASN A 93 -14.27 -0.85 -0.68
C ASN A 93 -13.77 -0.92 -2.14
N ARG A 94 -12.85 -0.03 -2.54
CA ARG A 94 -12.22 -0.06 -3.86
C ARG A 94 -11.18 -1.16 -3.92
N ASN A 95 -11.28 -2.01 -4.94
CA ASN A 95 -10.25 -2.98 -5.25
C ASN A 95 -8.99 -2.29 -5.76
N ASP A 96 -7.85 -2.98 -5.68
CA ASP A 96 -6.55 -2.37 -5.96
C ASP A 96 -6.41 -1.95 -7.43
N CYS A 97 -6.99 -2.71 -8.36
CA CYS A 97 -7.08 -2.31 -9.77
C CYS A 97 -7.70 -0.91 -9.97
N ARG A 98 -8.85 -0.63 -9.33
CA ARG A 98 -9.49 0.70 -9.40
C ARG A 98 -8.74 1.74 -8.57
N ALA A 99 -8.35 1.37 -7.35
CA ALA A 99 -7.68 2.29 -6.44
C ALA A 99 -6.38 2.82 -7.04
N TYR A 100 -5.62 1.98 -7.74
CA TYR A 100 -4.43 2.36 -8.48
C TYR A 100 -4.70 3.53 -9.45
N ARG A 101 -5.70 3.38 -10.34
CA ARG A 101 -6.05 4.42 -11.34
C ARG A 101 -6.65 5.67 -10.71
N GLU A 102 -7.53 5.49 -9.74
CA GLU A 102 -8.30 6.58 -9.12
C GLU A 102 -7.42 7.40 -8.14
N SER A 103 -6.35 6.81 -7.60
CA SER A 103 -5.42 7.49 -6.68
C SER A 103 -4.41 8.43 -7.34
N GLY A 104 -4.29 8.40 -8.68
CA GLY A 104 -3.30 9.19 -9.41
C GLY A 104 -1.84 8.78 -9.20
N ILE A 105 -1.58 7.65 -8.51
CA ILE A 105 -0.21 7.19 -8.24
C ILE A 105 0.55 6.85 -9.53
N ASP A 106 -0.15 6.39 -10.56
CA ASP A 106 0.39 6.12 -11.90
C ASP A 106 0.97 7.37 -12.57
N GLN A 107 0.32 8.53 -12.38
CA GLN A 107 0.80 9.82 -12.87
C GLN A 107 2.11 10.23 -12.18
N VAL A 108 2.22 9.97 -10.87
CA VAL A 108 3.46 10.23 -10.11
C VAL A 108 4.60 9.30 -10.54
N LEU A 109 4.25 8.07 -10.93
CA LEU A 109 5.21 7.08 -11.44
C LEU A 109 5.64 7.38 -12.88
N ALA A 110 4.89 8.21 -13.62
CA ALA A 110 5.29 8.81 -14.89
C ALA A 110 5.80 7.80 -15.95
N GLY A 111 5.11 6.66 -16.08
CA GLY A 111 5.41 5.63 -17.08
C GLY A 111 6.57 4.70 -16.72
N ARG A 112 7.07 4.73 -15.47
CA ARG A 112 8.03 3.73 -14.98
C ARG A 112 7.46 2.30 -15.07
N PRO A 113 8.31 1.28 -15.24
CA PRO A 113 7.90 -0.10 -15.03
C PRO A 113 7.37 -0.29 -13.60
N VAL A 114 6.18 -0.86 -13.48
CA VAL A 114 5.52 -1.11 -12.19
C VAL A 114 5.27 -2.60 -12.04
N MET A 115 5.64 -3.16 -10.90
CA MET A 115 5.24 -4.50 -10.45
C MET A 115 4.17 -4.38 -9.36
N ALA A 116 3.18 -5.25 -9.39
CA ALA A 116 2.15 -5.31 -8.36
C ALA A 116 1.58 -6.74 -8.24
N ASP A 117 0.73 -6.98 -7.25
CA ASP A 117 0.08 -8.29 -7.10
C ASP A 117 -1.02 -8.53 -8.17
N GLY A 118 -1.57 -9.74 -8.19
CA GLY A 118 -2.64 -10.10 -9.14
C GLY A 118 -3.95 -9.30 -8.98
N GLY A 119 -4.12 -8.55 -7.89
CA GLY A 119 -5.25 -7.65 -7.64
C GLY A 119 -5.27 -6.42 -8.55
N TYR A 120 -4.14 -6.10 -9.20
CA TYR A 120 -3.98 -4.99 -10.15
C TYR A 120 -4.34 -5.36 -11.59
N GLN A 121 -4.92 -6.55 -11.79
CA GLN A 121 -5.33 -7.05 -13.10
C GLN A 121 -6.19 -6.03 -13.85
N GLY A 122 -5.80 -5.76 -15.10
CA GLY A 122 -6.49 -4.84 -16.00
C GLY A 122 -5.82 -3.47 -16.10
N ASN A 123 -4.74 -3.20 -15.35
CA ASN A 123 -3.89 -2.03 -15.53
C ASN A 123 -2.80 -2.31 -16.60
N PRO A 124 -2.89 -1.71 -17.80
CA PRO A 124 -1.87 -1.89 -18.83
C PRO A 124 -0.52 -1.36 -18.33
N GLY A 125 0.57 -2.08 -18.61
CA GLY A 125 1.92 -1.68 -18.19
C GLY A 125 2.28 -2.00 -16.74
N VAL A 126 1.35 -2.56 -15.95
CA VAL A 126 1.66 -3.12 -14.63
C VAL A 126 1.98 -4.61 -14.80
N ILE A 127 3.20 -4.97 -14.42
CA ILE A 127 3.69 -6.34 -14.37
C ILE A 127 3.05 -7.01 -13.15
N ILE A 128 2.30 -8.09 -13.38
CA ILE A 128 1.64 -8.88 -12.33
C ILE A 128 1.95 -10.36 -12.52
N PRO A 129 1.87 -11.18 -11.47
CA PRO A 129 2.02 -12.63 -11.59
C PRO A 129 1.06 -13.24 -12.62
N TYR A 130 1.52 -14.25 -13.34
CA TYR A 130 0.72 -15.06 -14.25
C TYR A 130 -0.39 -15.76 -13.45
N ARG A 131 -1.62 -15.67 -13.97
CA ARG A 131 -2.80 -16.24 -13.31
C ARG A 131 -3.23 -17.50 -14.03
N ARG A 132 -3.51 -18.56 -13.25
CA ARG A 132 -4.09 -19.78 -13.82
C ARG A 132 -5.36 -19.47 -14.63
N PRO A 133 -5.50 -20.02 -15.84
CA PRO A 133 -6.72 -19.91 -16.62
C PRO A 133 -7.95 -20.43 -15.86
N ARG A 134 -9.14 -19.90 -16.21
CA ARG A 134 -10.40 -20.24 -15.54
C ARG A 134 -10.85 -21.69 -15.74
N ASP A 135 -10.37 -22.33 -16.79
CA ASP A 135 -10.63 -23.74 -17.09
C ASP A 135 -9.81 -24.71 -16.21
N GLY A 136 -8.94 -24.18 -15.34
CA GLY A 136 -8.15 -24.96 -14.40
C GLY A 136 -6.88 -25.56 -15.01
N THR A 137 -6.55 -25.23 -16.25
CA THR A 137 -5.28 -25.63 -16.85
C THR A 137 -4.10 -25.08 -16.02
N PRO A 138 -3.04 -25.88 -15.82
CA PRO A 138 -1.85 -25.41 -15.12
C PRO A 138 -1.16 -24.33 -15.97
N LEU A 139 -0.37 -23.49 -15.31
CA LEU A 139 0.50 -22.58 -16.03
C LEU A 139 1.63 -23.41 -16.68
N PRO A 140 2.13 -23.03 -17.86
CA PRO A 140 3.38 -23.56 -18.37
C PRO A 140 4.49 -23.40 -17.32
N GLU A 141 5.41 -24.36 -17.24
CA GLU A 141 6.50 -24.41 -16.24
C GLU A 141 7.25 -23.07 -16.13
N TRP A 142 7.63 -22.46 -17.25
CA TRP A 142 8.32 -21.17 -17.27
C TRP A 142 7.50 -20.01 -16.65
N GLN A 143 6.16 -20.06 -16.68
CA GLN A 143 5.31 -19.07 -16.02
C GLN A 143 5.21 -19.33 -14.52
N GLU A 144 5.31 -20.60 -14.09
CA GLU A 144 5.37 -20.95 -12.68
C GLU A 144 6.72 -20.57 -12.06
N GLU A 145 7.83 -20.74 -12.80
CA GLU A 145 9.17 -20.33 -12.37
C GLU A 145 9.33 -18.81 -12.21
N LEU A 146 8.61 -18.02 -13.02
CA LEU A 146 8.64 -16.56 -12.97
C LEU A 146 7.65 -15.94 -11.96
N ASN A 147 6.76 -16.74 -11.38
CA ASN A 147 5.78 -16.32 -10.38
C ASN A 147 6.33 -16.35 -8.96
#